data_AF-A0A1Y3BC00-F1
#
_entry.id   AF-A0A1Y3BC00-F1
#
_cell.length_a   1.000
_cell.length_b   1.000
_cell.length_c   1.000
_cell.angle_alpha   90.00
_cell.angle_beta   90.00
_cell.angle_gamma   90.00
#
_symmetry.space_group_name_H-M   'P 1'
#
loop_
_entity.id
_entity.type
_entity.pdbx_description
1 polymer ?
#
loop_
_entity_poly.entity_id
_entity_poly.type
_entity_poly.pdbx_seq_one_letter_code
_entity_poly.pdbx_strand_id
1 'polypeptide(L)'
;MKSSSSTSSMKNCEIGIRKRTYCVLSGAVMTVWPEIEKTIPQILNHKLQVVRLKTEDNLKYIGPLIPPMYVDEVRKCLNRLANGGGQQSSN
;
A
#
# COMPACT_ATOMS: atom_id res chain seq x y z
N MET A 1 -23.12 41.01 5.14
CA MET A 1 -21.70 41.05 4.74
C MET A 1 -20.85 40.78 5.97
N LYS A 2 -20.04 39.71 5.92
CA LYS A 2 -18.78 39.43 6.63
C LYS A 2 -18.64 39.64 8.16
N SER A 3 -18.09 38.58 8.76
CA SER A 3 -17.02 38.59 9.79
C SER A 3 -17.43 38.37 11.25
N SER A 4 -17.42 37.10 11.67
CA SER A 4 -17.16 36.63 13.03
C SER A 4 -16.72 35.17 12.85
N SER A 5 -15.53 34.70 13.18
CA SER A 5 -14.86 34.82 14.47
C SER A 5 -13.45 34.25 14.32
N SER A 6 -12.52 34.87 15.03
CA SER A 6 -11.12 34.52 15.16
C SER A 6 -10.93 33.11 15.73
N THR A 7 -10.15 32.26 15.06
CA THR A 7 -9.46 31.15 15.72
C THR A 7 -7.99 31.19 15.32
N SER A 8 -7.18 31.36 16.37
CA SER A 8 -5.73 31.50 16.38
C SER A 8 -5.02 30.56 15.41
N SER A 9 -3.97 31.06 14.76
CA SER A 9 -2.95 30.28 14.07
C SER A 9 -2.76 28.89 14.69
N MET A 10 -3.38 27.88 14.08
CA MET A 10 -3.14 26.48 14.43
C MET A 10 -1.69 26.21 14.05
N LYS A 11 -0.78 26.41 15.01
CA LYS A 11 0.60 25.95 14.88
C LYS A 11 0.49 24.45 14.69
N ASN A 12 0.73 23.97 13.48
CA ASN A 12 0.85 22.53 13.23
C ASN A 12 1.94 22.04 14.19
N CYS A 13 1.56 21.28 15.22
CA CYS A 13 2.51 20.72 16.16
C CYS A 13 3.31 19.63 15.41
N GLU A 14 4.36 20.03 14.71
CA GLU A 14 5.23 19.11 13.96
C GLU A 14 6.07 18.23 14.92
N ILE A 15 6.34 18.75 16.12
CA ILE A 15 7.14 18.10 17.15
C ILE A 15 6.22 17.20 18.00
N GLY A 16 6.50 15.90 18.01
CA GLY A 16 5.73 14.89 18.76
C GLY A 16 4.82 14.01 17.91
N ILE A 17 4.70 14.24 16.60
CA ILE A 17 3.91 13.37 15.72
C ILE A 17 4.68 12.09 15.41
N ARG A 18 4.08 10.93 15.71
CA ARG A 18 4.61 9.63 15.28
C ARG A 18 4.15 9.33 13.85
N LYS A 19 5.06 9.46 12.88
CA LYS A 19 4.83 9.02 11.50
C LYS A 19 5.07 7.51 11.40
N ARG A 20 4.17 6.77 10.74
CA ARG A 20 4.35 5.34 10.40
C ARG A 20 4.07 5.16 8.92
N THR A 21 4.95 4.43 8.25
CA THR A 21 4.80 4.11 6.82
C THR A 21 4.21 2.72 6.69
N TYR A 22 3.09 2.62 6.00
CA TYR A 22 2.42 1.36 5.71
C TYR A 22 2.37 1.16 4.19
N CYS A 23 2.74 -0.02 3.72
CA CYS A 23 2.70 -0.36 2.30
C CYS A 23 1.46 -1.20 2.03
N VAL A 24 0.59 -0.72 1.16
CA VAL A 24 -0.67 -1.40 0.80
C VAL A 24 -0.62 -1.75 -0.68
N LEU A 25 -0.84 -3.02 -0.99
CA LEU A 25 -1.00 -3.47 -2.37
C LEU A 25 -2.44 -3.22 -2.80
N SER A 26 -2.68 -2.45 -3.87
CA SER A 26 -4.03 -2.13 -4.34
C SER A 26 -4.13 -2.25 -5.87
N GLY A 27 -5.35 -2.31 -6.40
CA GLY A 27 -5.61 -2.51 -7.83
C GLY A 27 -5.67 -4.00 -8.20
N ALA A 28 -4.74 -4.47 -9.03
CA ALA A 28 -4.72 -5.84 -9.57
C ALA A 28 -4.23 -6.90 -8.56
N VAL A 29 -4.62 -6.78 -7.29
CA VAL A 29 -4.13 -7.61 -6.16
C VAL A 29 -4.27 -9.10 -6.48
N MET A 30 -5.46 -9.55 -6.87
CA MET A 30 -5.72 -10.97 -7.15
C MET A 30 -4.90 -11.52 -8.31
N THR A 31 -4.54 -10.69 -9.28
CA THR A 31 -3.73 -11.09 -10.44
C THR A 31 -2.26 -11.27 -10.07
N VAL A 32 -1.71 -10.38 -9.24
CA VAL A 32 -0.29 -10.40 -8.88
C VAL A 32 0.01 -11.25 -7.64
N TRP A 33 -1.00 -11.53 -6.83
CA TRP A 33 -0.86 -12.26 -5.57
C TRP A 33 -0.23 -13.65 -5.72
N PRO A 34 -0.61 -14.50 -6.69
CA PRO A 34 0.00 -15.82 -6.86
C PRO A 34 1.52 -15.76 -7.10
N GLU A 35 1.98 -14.75 -7.85
CA GLU A 35 3.41 -14.54 -8.13
C GLU A 35 4.16 -14.02 -6.90
N ILE A 36 3.49 -13.26 -6.04
CA ILE A 36 4.02 -12.85 -4.73
C ILE A 36 4.13 -14.06 -3.80
N GLU A 37 3.10 -14.91 -3.71
CA GLU A 37 3.13 -16.15 -2.92
C GLU A 37 4.26 -17.08 -3.37
N LYS A 38 4.47 -17.21 -4.69
CA LYS A 38 5.55 -18.01 -5.27
C LYS A 38 6.94 -17.43 -4.97
N THR A 39 7.09 -16.11 -5.01
CA THR A 39 8.37 -15.43 -4.72
C THR A 39 8.67 -15.42 -3.22
N ILE A 40 7.65 -15.27 -2.39
CA ILE A 40 7.74 -15.05 -0.94
C ILE A 40 6.80 -16.03 -0.23
N PRO A 41 7.09 -17.34 -0.20
CA PRO A 41 6.19 -18.34 0.36
C PRO A 41 5.91 -18.09 1.86
N GLN A 42 6.85 -17.47 2.56
CA GLN A 42 6.72 -17.18 4.00
C GLN A 42 5.72 -16.04 4.26
N ILE A 43 5.25 -15.31 3.22
CA ILE A 43 4.21 -14.28 3.36
C ILE A 43 2.89 -14.86 3.86
N LEU A 44 2.61 -16.14 3.56
CA LEU A 44 1.42 -16.88 3.99
C LEU A 44 1.41 -17.17 5.49
N ASN A 45 2.58 -17.20 6.14
CA ASN A 45 2.69 -17.36 7.59
C ASN A 45 2.25 -16.10 8.34
N HIS A 46 2.11 -14.98 7.64
CA HIS A 46 1.64 -13.72 8.21
C HIS A 46 0.15 -13.56 7.94
N LYS A 47 -0.58 -13.09 8.96
CA LYS A 47 -2.00 -12.82 8.81
C LYS A 47 -2.20 -11.68 7.81
N LEU A 48 -2.87 -11.96 6.70
CA LEU A 48 -3.26 -10.96 5.73
C LEU A 48 -4.26 -9.98 6.37
N GLN A 49 -3.86 -8.72 6.54
CA GLN A 49 -4.74 -7.67 7.04
C GLN A 49 -5.19 -6.78 5.88
N VAL A 50 -6.50 -6.77 5.60
CA VAL A 50 -7.08 -5.86 4.60
C VAL A 50 -7.37 -4.51 5.25
N VAL A 51 -6.88 -3.44 4.62
CA VAL A 51 -7.09 -2.08 5.08
C VAL A 51 -7.86 -1.27 4.04
N ARG A 52 -8.67 -0.31 4.52
CA ARG A 52 -9.37 0.67 3.69
C ARG A 52 -8.75 2.03 3.95
N LEU A 53 -8.20 2.65 2.92
CA LEU A 53 -7.61 3.97 2.97
C LEU A 53 -8.57 4.95 2.30
N LYS A 54 -8.71 6.13 2.90
CA LYS A 54 -9.38 7.27 2.29
C LYS A 54 -8.39 8.43 2.28
N THR A 55 -8.05 8.95 1.10
CA THR A 55 -7.20 10.13 0.97
C THR A 55 -8.02 11.40 1.27
N GLU A 56 -7.32 12.51 1.47
CA GLU A 56 -7.93 13.83 1.65
C GLU A 56 -8.77 14.23 0.42
N ASP A 57 -8.35 13.81 -0.78
CA ASP A 57 -9.08 13.97 -2.04
C ASP A 57 -10.30 13.05 -2.19
N ASN A 58 -10.73 12.38 -1.11
CA ASN A 58 -11.83 11.42 -1.08
C ASN A 58 -11.64 10.16 -1.95
N LEU A 59 -10.43 9.89 -2.44
CA LEU A 59 -10.13 8.63 -3.13
C LEU A 59 -10.07 7.50 -2.12
N LYS A 60 -10.62 6.34 -2.48
CA LYS A 60 -10.69 5.17 -1.62
C LYS A 60 -9.86 4.05 -2.21
N TYR A 61 -8.98 3.49 -1.40
CA TYR A 61 -8.17 2.33 -1.75
C TYR A 61 -8.46 1.20 -0.78
N ILE A 62 -8.53 -0.02 -1.28
CA ILE A 62 -8.68 -1.23 -0.48
C ILE A 62 -7.58 -2.18 -0.90
N GLY A 63 -6.90 -2.78 0.08
CA GLY A 63 -5.80 -3.68 -0.21
C GLY A 63 -5.22 -4.35 1.02
N PRO A 64 -4.51 -5.49 0.86
CA PRO A 64 -3.74 -6.07 1.94
C PRO A 64 -2.54 -5.21 2.32
N LEU A 65 -2.31 -5.13 3.63
CA LEU A 65 -1.10 -4.56 4.19
C LEU A 65 0.06 -5.52 3.98
N ILE A 66 1.14 -5.03 3.38
CA ILE A 66 2.38 -5.79 3.20
C ILE A 66 3.29 -5.56 4.41
N PRO A 67 3.75 -6.62 5.08
CA PRO A 67 4.73 -6.50 6.15
C PRO A 67 6.00 -5.77 5.67
N PRO A 68 6.59 -4.88 6.47
CA PRO A 68 7.70 -4.02 6.03
C PRO A 68 8.91 -4.82 5.53
N MET A 69 9.15 -6.02 6.06
CA MET A 69 10.25 -6.90 5.66
C MET A 69 10.15 -7.45 4.23
N TYR A 70 8.93 -7.53 3.66
CA TYR A 70 8.71 -8.09 2.32
C TYR A 70 8.47 -7.02 1.25
N VAL A 71 8.44 -5.73 1.62
CA VAL A 71 8.10 -4.63 0.69
C VAL A 71 9.04 -4.61 -0.51
N ASP A 72 10.33 -4.80 -0.30
CA ASP A 72 11.31 -4.75 -1.39
C ASP A 72 11.23 -5.97 -2.31
N GLU A 73 10.95 -7.15 -1.75
CA GLU A 73 10.74 -8.37 -2.54
C GLU A 73 9.46 -8.29 -3.36
N VAL A 74 8.36 -7.79 -2.78
CA VAL A 74 7.11 -7.52 -3.50
C VAL A 74 7.36 -6.51 -4.61
N ARG A 75 8.07 -5.40 -4.36
CA ARG A 75 8.40 -4.41 -5.38
C ARG A 75 9.22 -5.02 -6.53
N LYS A 76 10.23 -5.84 -6.22
CA LYS A 76 11.01 -6.56 -7.23
C LYS A 76 10.12 -7.52 -8.04
N CYS A 77 9.25 -8.27 -7.38
CA CYS A 77 8.31 -9.18 -8.03
C CYS A 77 7.39 -8.43 -9.01
N LEU A 78 6.74 -7.35 -8.56
CA LEU A 78 5.86 -6.54 -9.39
C LEU A 78 6.59 -5.90 -10.58
N ASN A 79 7.82 -5.42 -10.37
CA ASN A 79 8.64 -4.88 -11.47
C ASN A 79 8.97 -5.95 -12.52
N ARG A 80 9.24 -7.21 -12.11
CA ARG A 80 9.43 -8.31 -13.06
C ARG A 80 8.16 -8.59 -13.86
N LEU A 81 6.99 -8.58 -13.21
CA LEU A 81 5.71 -8.80 -13.90
C LEU A 81 5.38 -7.66 -14.87
N ALA A 82 5.64 -6.41 -14.47
CA ALA A 82 5.42 -5.24 -15.33
C ALA A 82 6.33 -5.24 -16.56
N ASN A 83 7.59 -5.65 -16.40
CA ASN A 83 8.58 -5.70 -17.48
C ASN A 83 8.54 -7.03 -18.27
N GLY A 84 7.71 -7.99 -17.86
CA GLY A 84 7.80 -9.39 -18.26
C GLY A 84 6.44 -10.06 -18.53
N GLY A 85 5.51 -9.36 -19.17
CA GLY A 85 4.25 -9.92 -19.70
C GLY A 85 4.45 -10.93 -20.85
N GLY A 86 5.33 -11.91 -20.67
CA GLY A 86 5.68 -12.92 -21.67
C GLY A 86 6.43 -14.10 -21.06
N GLN A 87 5.69 -15.03 -20.44
CA GLN A 87 5.99 -16.45 -20.62
C GLN A 87 4.79 -17.06 -21.34
N GLN A 88 4.98 -17.24 -22.65
CA GLN A 88 4.19 -18.13 -23.49
C GLN A 88 4.27 -19.57 -22.96
N SER A 89 3.19 -20.31 -23.20
CA SER A 89 3.08 -21.76 -23.04
C SER A 89 4.35 -22.52 -23.44
N SER A 90 4.73 -23.50 -22.62
CA SER A 90 5.38 -24.71 -23.09
C SER A 90 5.11 -25.85 -22.10
N ASN A 91 4.02 -26.57 -22.31
CA ASN A 91 4.01 -27.93 -22.83
C ASN A 91 2.58 -28.43 -23.04
#